data_AF-A0A857LHZ1-F1
#
_entry.id   AF-A0A857LHZ1-F1
#
_cell.length_a   1.000
_cell.length_b   1.000
_cell.length_c   1.000
_cell.angle_alpha   90.00
_cell.angle_beta   90.00
_cell.angle_gamma   90.00
#
_symmetry.space_group_name_H-M   'P 1'
#
loop_
_entity.id
_entity.type
_entity.pdbx_description
1 polymer ?
#
loop_
_entity_poly.entity_id
_entity_poly.type
_entity_poly.pdbx_seq_one_letter_code
_entity_poly.pdbx_strand_id
1 'polypeptide(L)'
;MATDAQQRHDEVDAERVAHMRDLLSRPGGEAEVARRYGSEAEHSDEFRAAKRQQKASTDRAREARAAAAKDAADKAAQARQAAAKQSRSGGNNEAQSALDQANKDLDRNREAIRSQAEKSKGQVQMQSM
;
A
#
# COMPACT_ATOMS: atom_id res chain seq x y z
N MET A 1 42.42 26.31 39.81
CA MET A 1 41.55 27.21 39.02
C MET A 1 41.78 26.88 37.56
N ALA A 2 40.95 26.01 36.98
CA ALA A 2 40.98 25.77 35.54
C ALA A 2 40.26 26.95 34.87
N THR A 3 40.96 27.63 33.97
CA THR A 3 40.46 28.78 33.24
C THR A 3 39.30 28.36 32.33
N ASP A 4 38.19 29.08 32.41
CA ASP A 4 36.95 28.99 31.62
C ASP A 4 37.16 28.76 30.10
N ALA A 5 38.34 29.14 29.57
CA ALA A 5 38.75 28.93 28.18
C ALA A 5 39.00 27.45 27.80
N GLN A 6 39.32 26.58 28.77
CA GLN A 6 39.58 25.16 28.51
C GLN A 6 38.30 24.32 28.49
N GLN A 7 37.27 24.72 29.25
CA GLN A 7 35.96 24.05 29.24
C GLN A 7 35.20 24.23 27.93
N ARG A 8 35.43 25.32 27.18
CA ARG A 8 34.79 25.54 25.88
C ARG A 8 35.34 24.64 24.77
N HIS A 9 36.53 24.08 24.94
CA HIS A 9 37.13 23.17 23.96
C HIS A 9 36.62 21.73 24.08
N ASP A 10 36.04 21.37 25.23
CA ASP A 10 35.43 20.05 25.48
C ASP A 10 33.92 20.03 25.16
N GLU A 11 33.33 21.19 24.86
CA GLU A 11 31.92 21.30 24.51
C GLU A 11 31.75 21.02 23.02
N VAL A 12 31.15 19.85 22.72
CA VAL A 12 30.83 19.44 21.36
C VAL A 12 29.95 20.51 20.70
N ASP A 13 30.51 21.21 19.73
CA ASP A 13 29.79 22.26 18.99
C ASP A 13 28.64 21.64 18.19
N ALA A 14 27.41 21.91 18.63
CA ALA A 14 26.20 21.39 18.03
C ALA A 14 26.01 21.83 16.56
N GLU A 15 26.45 23.04 16.20
CA GLU A 15 26.38 23.53 14.82
C GLU A 15 27.38 22.79 13.94
N ARG A 16 28.59 22.56 14.45
CA ARG A 16 29.62 21.78 13.76
C ARG A 16 29.18 20.32 13.57
N VAL A 17 28.56 19.71 14.58
CA VAL A 17 27.97 18.37 14.48
C VAL A 17 26.85 18.32 13.44
N ALA A 18 25.95 19.30 13.43
CA ALA A 18 24.86 19.36 12.47
C ALA A 18 25.36 19.46 11.02
N HIS A 19 26.38 20.28 10.80
CA HIS A 19 27.00 20.45 9.48
C HIS A 19 27.79 19.20 9.05
N MET A 20 28.57 18.58 9.95
CA MET A 20 29.23 17.30 9.67
C MET A 20 28.22 16.20 9.34
N ARG A 21 27.09 16.13 10.05
CA ARG A 21 26.01 15.17 9.79
C ARG A 21 25.42 15.36 8.40
N ASP A 22 25.20 16.61 7.98
CA ASP A 22 24.70 16.92 6.63
C ASP A 22 25.68 16.42 5.56
N LEU A 23 26.97 16.71 5.71
CA LEU A 23 28.01 16.21 4.81
C LEU A 23 28.05 14.68 4.78
N LEU A 24 28.04 14.03 5.95
CA LEU A 24 28.04 12.57 6.07
C LEU A 24 26.82 11.90 5.45
N SER A 25 25.69 12.59 5.35
CA SER A 25 24.48 12.09 4.70
C SER A 25 24.63 11.95 3.18
N ARG A 26 25.64 12.59 2.59
CA ARG A 26 25.91 12.61 1.14
C ARG A 26 26.94 11.53 0.77
N PRO A 27 26.92 11.00 -0.47
CA PRO A 27 27.94 10.06 -0.93
C PRO A 27 29.33 10.74 -0.94
N GLY A 28 30.31 10.10 -0.30
CA GLY A 28 31.65 10.67 -0.14
C GLY A 28 31.77 11.72 0.98
N GLY A 29 30.77 11.82 1.85
CA GLY A 29 30.71 12.81 2.94
C GLY A 29 31.91 12.82 3.89
N GLU A 30 32.50 11.65 4.18
CA GLU A 30 33.70 11.55 5.03
C GLU A 30 34.89 12.31 4.42
N ALA A 31 35.11 12.20 3.12
CA ALA A 31 36.17 12.93 2.42
C ALA A 31 35.91 14.45 2.39
N GLU A 32 34.64 14.87 2.32
CA GLU A 32 34.26 16.28 2.35
C GLU A 32 34.41 16.88 3.75
N VAL A 33 34.15 16.10 4.81
CA VAL A 33 34.46 16.48 6.19
C VAL A 33 35.97 16.63 6.37
N ALA A 34 36.77 15.66 5.91
CA ALA A 34 38.22 15.73 5.99
C ALA A 34 38.80 16.92 5.21
N ARG A 35 38.22 17.27 4.04
CA ARG A 35 38.61 18.47 3.28
C ARG A 35 38.30 19.78 4.02
N ARG A 36 37.14 19.87 4.68
CA ARG A 36 36.67 21.13 5.31
C ARG A 36 37.22 21.36 6.71
N TYR A 37 37.36 20.28 7.49
CA TYR A 37 37.74 20.34 8.90
C TYR A 37 39.12 19.75 9.18
N GLY A 38 39.80 19.23 8.15
CA GLY A 38 41.07 18.53 8.28
C GLY A 38 40.91 17.05 8.58
N SER A 39 41.96 16.27 8.31
CA SER A 39 41.99 14.82 8.57
C SER A 39 41.82 14.47 10.06
N GLU A 40 42.18 15.38 10.97
CA GLU A 40 42.00 15.19 12.42
C GLU A 40 40.52 15.24 12.84
N ALA A 41 39.66 15.84 12.03
CA ALA A 41 38.23 15.91 12.31
C ALA A 41 37.58 14.51 12.33
N GLU A 42 38.12 13.53 11.62
CA GLU A 42 37.64 12.14 11.65
C GLU A 42 37.75 11.49 13.04
N HIS A 43 38.66 11.99 13.87
CA HIS A 43 38.86 11.51 15.24
C HIS A 43 38.19 12.39 16.31
N SER A 44 37.59 13.50 15.90
CA SER A 44 36.92 14.44 16.79
C SER A 44 35.62 13.88 17.38
N ASP A 45 35.25 14.36 18.57
CA ASP A 45 34.02 13.92 19.23
C ASP A 45 32.77 14.44 18.50
N GLU A 46 32.87 15.57 17.79
CA GLU A 46 31.80 16.08 16.91
C GLU A 46 31.52 15.10 15.76
N PHE A 47 32.57 14.57 15.13
CA PHE A 47 32.41 13.62 14.04
C PHE A 47 31.77 12.32 14.51
N ARG A 48 32.20 11.82 15.67
CA ARG A 48 31.58 10.63 16.31
C ARG A 48 30.12 10.89 16.66
N ALA A 49 29.80 12.05 17.20
CA ALA A 49 28.44 12.45 17.50
C ALA A 49 27.58 12.54 16.22
N ALA A 50 28.10 13.18 15.17
CA ALA A 50 27.45 13.30 13.86
C ALA A 50 27.17 11.92 13.24
N LYS A 51 28.15 11.01 13.28
CA LYS A 51 28.01 9.63 12.76
C LYS A 51 26.98 8.81 13.55
N ARG A 52 26.95 8.95 14.88
CA ARG A 52 25.91 8.32 15.72
C ARG A 52 24.51 8.86 15.39
N GLN A 53 24.36 10.17 15.25
CA GLN A 53 23.08 10.80 14.90
C GLN A 53 22.62 10.42 13.49
N GLN A 54 23.54 10.35 12.53
CA GLN A 54 23.26 9.90 11.16
C GLN A 54 22.73 8.47 11.19
N LYS A 55 23.45 7.55 11.86
CA LYS A 55 23.05 6.14 11.97
C LYS A 55 21.64 6.00 12.59
N ALA A 56 21.39 6.68 13.71
CA ALA A 56 20.09 6.66 14.37
C ALA A 56 18.96 7.26 13.50
N SER A 57 19.28 8.21 12.61
CA SER A 57 18.30 8.77 11.67
C SER A 57 18.00 7.80 10.54
N THR A 58 19.02 7.13 10.00
CA THR A 58 18.86 6.08 8.98
C THR A 58 18.09 4.87 9.52
N ASP A 59 18.40 4.44 10.74
CA ASP A 59 17.71 3.31 11.38
C ASP A 59 16.22 3.65 11.60
N ARG A 60 15.89 4.85 12.11
CA ARG A 60 14.50 5.32 12.22
C ARG A 60 13.80 5.42 10.86
N ALA A 61 14.48 5.92 9.83
CA ALA A 61 13.91 5.98 8.48
C ALA A 61 13.64 4.58 7.91
N ARG A 62 14.50 3.60 8.21
CA ARG A 62 14.32 2.20 7.81
C ARG A 62 13.13 1.57 8.53
N GLU A 63 13.00 1.78 9.83
CA GLU A 63 11.86 1.31 10.63
C GLU A 63 10.55 1.91 10.14
N ALA A 64 10.51 3.22 9.87
CA ALA A 64 9.33 3.88 9.32
C ALA A 64 8.92 3.31 7.96
N ARG A 65 9.89 3.03 7.07
CA ARG A 65 9.63 2.36 5.79
C ARG A 65 9.10 0.94 5.96
N ALA A 66 9.66 0.18 6.91
CA ALA A 66 9.19 -1.17 7.21
C ALA A 66 7.76 -1.17 7.77
N ALA A 67 7.45 -0.22 8.66
CA ALA A 67 6.10 -0.04 9.20
C ALA A 67 5.10 0.35 8.11
N ALA A 68 5.45 1.28 7.21
CA ALA A 68 4.61 1.65 6.09
C ALA A 68 4.37 0.49 5.11
N ALA A 69 5.39 -0.33 4.84
CA ALA A 69 5.26 -1.52 4.01
C ALA A 69 4.31 -2.55 4.65
N LYS A 70 4.39 -2.73 5.97
CA LYS A 70 3.49 -3.62 6.72
C LYS A 70 2.04 -3.11 6.69
N ASP A 71 1.80 -1.82 6.95
CA ASP A 71 0.45 -1.22 6.86
C ASP A 71 -0.16 -1.38 5.47
N ALA A 72 0.64 -1.17 4.42
CA ALA A 72 0.20 -1.40 3.04
C ALA A 72 -0.16 -2.87 2.78
N ALA A 73 0.63 -3.82 3.30
CA ALA A 73 0.34 -5.25 3.18
C ALA A 73 -0.93 -5.65 3.94
N ASP A 74 -1.14 -5.12 5.15
CA ASP A 74 -2.33 -5.37 5.97
C ASP A 74 -3.60 -4.81 5.31
N LYS A 75 -3.54 -3.59 4.75
CA LYS A 75 -4.64 -3.01 3.97
C LYS A 75 -4.96 -3.84 2.72
N ALA A 76 -3.94 -4.32 2.01
CA ALA A 76 -4.14 -5.19 0.86
C ALA A 76 -4.78 -6.53 1.25
N ALA A 77 -4.39 -7.11 2.39
CA ALA A 77 -5.01 -8.33 2.91
C ALA A 77 -6.47 -8.11 3.30
N GLN A 78 -6.80 -7.00 3.96
CA GLN A 78 -8.18 -6.63 4.29
C GLN A 78 -9.05 -6.43 3.05
N ALA A 79 -8.53 -5.75 2.02
CA ALA A 79 -9.24 -5.55 0.76
C ALA A 79 -9.57 -6.88 0.06
N ARG A 80 -8.62 -7.83 0.06
CA ARG A 80 -8.85 -9.18 -0.49
C ARG A 80 -9.90 -9.96 0.29
N GLN A 81 -9.88 -9.87 1.62
CA GLN A 81 -10.88 -10.53 2.46
C GLN A 81 -12.26 -9.92 2.28
N ALA A 82 -12.37 -8.59 2.14
CA ALA A 82 -13.63 -7.91 1.85
C ALA A 82 -14.20 -8.35 0.48
N ALA A 83 -13.36 -8.38 -0.56
CA ALA A 83 -13.77 -8.87 -1.88
C ALA A 83 -14.22 -10.33 -1.85
N ALA A 84 -13.52 -11.20 -1.10
CA ALA A 84 -13.89 -12.61 -0.95
C ALA A 84 -15.21 -12.82 -0.18
N LYS A 85 -15.55 -11.93 0.75
CA LYS A 85 -16.84 -11.96 1.45
C LYS A 85 -17.98 -11.47 0.54
N GLN A 86 -17.74 -10.44 -0.25
CA GLN A 86 -18.73 -9.90 -1.18
C GLN A 86 -19.07 -10.90 -2.30
N SER A 87 -18.07 -11.62 -2.83
CA SER A 87 -18.30 -12.67 -3.84
C SER A 87 -19.09 -13.86 -3.29
N ARG A 88 -18.91 -14.21 -2.01
CA ARG A 88 -19.66 -15.29 -1.35
C ARG A 88 -21.08 -14.89 -0.92
N SER A 89 -21.32 -13.63 -0.60
CA SER A 89 -22.59 -13.19 0.00
C SER A 89 -23.60 -12.61 -0.99
N GLY A 90 -23.20 -12.11 -2.16
CA GLY A 90 -24.13 -11.42 -3.09
C GLY A 90 -24.19 -12.00 -4.50
N GLY A 91 -23.10 -12.56 -5.02
CA GLY A 91 -23.00 -12.87 -6.46
C GLY A 91 -23.86 -14.05 -6.95
N ASN A 92 -24.13 -15.04 -6.09
CA ASN A 92 -24.78 -16.27 -6.54
C ASN A 92 -26.32 -16.22 -6.46
N ASN A 93 -26.89 -15.58 -5.45
CA ASN A 93 -28.34 -15.63 -5.23
C ASN A 93 -29.12 -14.78 -6.23
N GLU A 94 -28.65 -13.58 -6.58
CA GLU A 94 -29.30 -12.73 -7.58
C GLU A 94 -29.16 -13.31 -9.00
N ALA A 95 -27.97 -13.83 -9.34
CA ALA A 95 -27.73 -14.49 -10.62
C ALA A 95 -28.56 -15.77 -10.78
N GLN A 96 -28.67 -16.59 -9.73
CA GLN A 96 -29.53 -17.78 -9.75
C GLN A 96 -31.02 -17.42 -9.83
N SER A 97 -31.47 -16.39 -9.11
CA SER A 97 -32.87 -15.95 -9.19
C SER A 97 -33.23 -15.43 -10.58
N ALA A 98 -32.32 -14.67 -11.22
CA ALA A 98 -32.51 -14.20 -12.59
C ALA A 98 -32.57 -15.35 -13.62
N LEU A 99 -31.73 -16.39 -13.46
CA LEU A 99 -31.76 -17.58 -14.30
C LEU A 99 -33.06 -18.39 -14.11
N ASP A 100 -33.54 -18.55 -12.88
CA ASP A 100 -34.79 -19.26 -12.59
C ASP A 100 -36.01 -18.53 -13.18
N GLN A 101 -36.03 -17.20 -13.08
CA GLN A 101 -37.04 -16.35 -13.71
C GLN A 101 -37.03 -16.50 -15.24
N ALA A 102 -35.85 -16.44 -15.87
CA ALA A 102 -35.70 -16.57 -17.32
C ALA A 102 -36.17 -17.96 -17.82
N ASN A 103 -35.88 -19.03 -17.08
CA ASN A 103 -36.36 -20.36 -17.41
C ASN A 103 -37.89 -20.46 -17.34
N LYS A 104 -38.51 -19.92 -16.29
CA LYS A 104 -39.98 -19.87 -16.17
C LYS A 104 -40.64 -19.11 -17.31
N ASP A 105 -40.05 -18.01 -17.74
CA ASP A 105 -40.59 -17.22 -18.84
C ASP A 105 -40.45 -17.92 -20.19
N LEU A 106 -39.36 -18.68 -20.42
CA LEU A 106 -39.20 -19.53 -21.60
C LEU A 106 -40.22 -20.66 -21.65
N ASP A 107 -40.51 -21.31 -20.52
CA ASP A 107 -41.51 -22.38 -20.46
C ASP A 107 -42.92 -21.83 -20.72
N ARG A 108 -43.28 -20.70 -20.12
CA ARG A 108 -44.55 -20.00 -20.43
C ARG A 108 -44.68 -19.65 -21.90
N ASN A 109 -43.59 -19.19 -22.52
CA ASN A 109 -43.58 -18.85 -23.94
C ASN A 109 -43.80 -20.10 -24.82
N ARG A 110 -43.13 -21.22 -24.49
CA ARG A 110 -43.34 -22.50 -25.17
C ARG A 110 -44.77 -23.00 -25.07
N GLU A 111 -45.40 -22.87 -23.91
CA GLU A 111 -46.80 -23.23 -23.70
C GLU A 111 -47.74 -22.34 -24.51
N ALA A 112 -47.48 -21.02 -24.55
CA ALA A 112 -48.26 -20.08 -25.35
C ALA A 112 -48.18 -20.40 -26.86
N ILE A 113 -46.99 -20.73 -27.37
CA ILE A 113 -46.79 -21.15 -28.76
C ILE A 113 -47.56 -22.45 -29.04
N ARG A 114 -47.50 -23.43 -28.13
CA ARG A 114 -48.21 -24.71 -28.27
C ARG A 114 -49.73 -24.50 -28.28
N SER A 115 -50.25 -23.68 -27.37
CA SER A 115 -51.68 -23.34 -27.31
C SER A 115 -52.16 -22.60 -28.57
N GLN A 116 -51.37 -21.67 -29.12
CA GLN A 116 -51.68 -21.04 -30.41
C GLN A 116 -51.69 -22.05 -31.55
N ALA A 117 -50.70 -22.95 -31.60
CA ALA A 117 -50.64 -23.98 -32.63
C ALA A 117 -51.86 -24.93 -32.60
N GLU A 118 -52.35 -25.29 -31.42
CA GLU A 118 -53.57 -26.10 -31.27
C GLU A 118 -54.83 -25.34 -31.69
N LYS A 119 -54.95 -24.06 -31.33
CA LYS A 119 -56.06 -23.20 -31.79
C LYS A 119 -56.08 -23.05 -33.31
N SER A 120 -54.92 -22.83 -33.93
CA SER A 120 -54.80 -22.72 -35.39
C SER A 120 -55.14 -24.05 -36.09
N LYS A 121 -54.72 -25.20 -35.53
CA LYS A 121 -55.09 -26.53 -36.07
C LYS A 121 -56.60 -26.78 -35.99
N GLY A 122 -57.25 -26.42 -34.89
CA GLY A 122 -58.70 -26.55 -34.73
C GLY A 122 -59.49 -25.65 -35.69
N GLN A 123 -59.02 -24.43 -35.96
CA GLN A 123 -59.67 -23.51 -36.93
C GLN A 123 -59.57 -24.00 -38.37
N VAL A 124 -58.42 -24.54 -38.80
CA VAL A 124 -58.25 -25.07 -40.15
C VAL A 124 -59.16 -26.29 -40.39
N GLN A 125 -59.37 -27.11 -39.36
CA GLN A 125 -60.23 -28.29 -39.43
C GLN A 125 -61.73 -27.95 -39.50
N MET A 126 -62.17 -26.83 -38.92
CA MET A 126 -63.56 -26.34 -39.05
C MET A 126 -63.84 -25.62 -40.38
N GLN A 127 -62.83 -25.08 -41.07
CA GLN A 127 -62.99 -24.51 -42.42
C GLN A 127 -62.95 -25.56 -43.54
N SER A 128 -62.55 -26.79 -43.22
CA SER A 128 -62.42 -27.90 -44.18
C SER A 128 -63.60 -28.89 -44.11
N MET A 129 -64.63 -28.59 -43.33
CA MET A 129 -65.94 -29.27 -43.31
C MET A 129 -66.99 -28.36 -43.92
#